data_AF-A0A851CQ36-F1
#
_entry.id   AF-A0A851CQ36-F1
#
_cell.length_a   1.000
_cell.length_b   1.000
_cell.length_c   1.000
_cell.angle_alpha   90.00
_cell.angle_beta   90.00
_cell.angle_gamma   90.00
#
_symmetry.space_group_name_H-M   'P 1'
#
loop_
_entity.id
_entity.type
_entity.pdbx_description
1 polymer ?
#
loop_
_entity_poly.entity_id
_entity_poly.type
_entity_poly.pdbx_seq_one_letter_code
_entity_poly.pdbx_strand_id
1 'polypeptide(L)'
;LQQLLGSINWFRPILGSTTEELHPLFELLKGDPALTSARVLTKKANHAIQECTDAIEQKQGWQQHPELPIQLALVANKFQPFAVLFQWDESLNDHLRVL
;
A
#
# COMPACT_ATOMS: atom_id res chain seq x y z
N LEU A 1 7.13 0.39 17.80
CA LEU A 1 5.76 0.00 17.41
C LEU A 1 4.91 1.19 16.94
N GLN A 2 4.75 2.25 17.73
CA GLN A 2 3.94 3.42 17.33
C GLN A 2 4.38 4.02 15.99
N GLN A 3 5.69 4.20 15.76
CA GLN A 3 6.23 4.67 14.48
C GLN A 3 5.86 3.74 13.31
N LEU A 4 6.03 2.42 13.48
CA LEU A 4 5.64 1.43 12.48
C LEU A 4 4.16 1.54 12.12
N LEU A 5 3.29 1.65 13.12
CA LEU A 5 1.85 1.80 12.89
C LEU A 5 1.47 3.15 12.29
N GLY A 6 2.24 4.21 12.59
CA GLY A 6 2.16 5.49 11.90
C GLY A 6 2.46 5.33 10.41
N SER A 7 3.55 4.65 10.06
CA SER A 7 3.91 4.37 8.67
C SER A 7 2.86 3.51 7.97
N ILE A 8 2.39 2.42 8.59
CA ILE A 8 1.34 1.56 8.01
C ILE A 8 0.05 2.35 7.79
N ASN A 9 -0.34 3.20 8.74
CA ASN A 9 -1.50 4.07 8.58
C ASN A 9 -1.34 5.07 7.43
N TRP A 10 -0.14 5.61 7.22
CA TRP A 10 0.16 6.49 6.11
C TRP A 10 0.04 5.77 4.76
N PHE A 11 0.55 4.54 4.66
CA PHE A 11 0.48 3.71 3.44
C PHE A 11 -0.89 3.08 3.20
N ARG A 12 -1.79 3.08 4.19
CA ARG A 12 -3.07 2.38 4.14
C ARG A 12 -3.91 2.61 2.86
N PRO A 13 -4.01 3.81 2.28
CA PRO A 13 -4.74 4.01 1.03
C PRO A 13 -4.17 3.22 -0.16
N ILE A 14 -2.87 2.91 -0.12
CA ILE A 14 -2.13 2.25 -1.19
C ILE A 14 -2.19 0.72 -1.03
N LEU A 15 -2.12 0.25 0.22
CA LEU A 15 -2.10 -1.18 0.56
C LEU A 15 -3.38 -1.90 0.13
N GLY A 16 -4.53 -1.25 0.26
CA GLY A 16 -5.84 -1.89 0.05
C GLY A 16 -6.24 -2.87 1.16
N SER A 17 -5.48 -2.92 2.26
CA SER A 17 -5.77 -3.77 3.42
C SER A 17 -6.99 -3.29 4.21
N THR A 18 -7.78 -4.24 4.71
CA THR A 18 -8.98 -3.94 5.49
C THR A 18 -8.66 -3.51 6.91
N THR A 19 -9.61 -2.86 7.60
CA THR A 19 -9.45 -2.54 9.03
C THR A 19 -9.24 -3.79 9.88
N GLU A 20 -9.88 -4.90 9.50
CA GLU A 20 -9.83 -6.16 10.24
C GLU A 20 -8.46 -6.82 10.16
N GLU A 21 -7.85 -6.84 8.96
CA GLU A 21 -6.49 -7.36 8.75
C GLU A 21 -5.45 -6.61 9.62
N LEU A 22 -5.57 -5.29 9.73
CA LEU A 22 -4.63 -4.48 10.52
C LEU A 22 -4.96 -4.44 12.02
N HIS A 23 -6.14 -4.88 12.43
CA HIS A 23 -6.62 -4.80 13.80
C HIS A 23 -5.65 -5.38 14.85
N PRO A 24 -5.03 -6.56 14.64
CA PRO A 24 -4.08 -7.14 15.60
C PRO A 24 -2.87 -6.24 15.90
N LEU A 25 -2.50 -5.34 14.99
CA LEU A 25 -1.41 -4.40 15.20
C LEU A 25 -1.83 -3.26 16.14
N PHE A 26 -3.06 -2.78 16.02
CA PHE A 26 -3.59 -1.75 16.93
C PHE A 26 -3.83 -2.30 18.34
N GLU A 27 -4.15 -3.57 18.48
CA GLU A 27 -4.24 -4.22 19.80
C GLU A 27 -2.91 -4.17 20.55
N LEU A 28 -1.78 -4.25 19.82
CA LEU A 28 -0.47 -4.09 20.43
C LEU A 28 -0.23 -2.69 20.99
N LEU A 29 -1.01 -1.67 20.60
CA LEU A 29 -0.93 -0.31 21.14
C LEU A 29 -1.64 -0.15 22.48
N LYS A 30 -2.57 -1.04 22.84
CA LYS A 30 -3.27 -0.99 24.12
C LYS A 30 -2.32 -1.28 25.29
N GLY A 31 -2.66 -0.76 26.48
CA GLY A 31 -1.86 -0.92 27.70
C GLY A 31 -1.06 0.33 28.04
N ASP A 32 0.12 0.15 28.62
CA ASP A 32 0.98 1.22 29.12
C ASP A 32 1.44 2.17 27.98
N PRO A 33 1.14 3.48 28.06
CA PRO A 33 1.51 4.45 27.03
C PRO A 33 3.02 4.73 26.95
N ALA A 34 3.81 4.32 27.94
CA ALA A 34 5.26 4.52 27.94
C ALA A 34 5.91 3.88 26.69
N LEU A 35 6.79 4.64 26.03
CA LEU A 35 7.52 4.17 24.84
C LEU A 35 8.48 3.01 25.15
N THR A 36 8.93 2.91 26.40
CA THR A 36 9.82 1.87 26.91
C THR A 36 9.08 0.62 27.38
N SER A 37 7.75 0.64 27.37
CA SER A 37 6.93 -0.52 27.73
C SER A 37 7.24 -1.70 26.81
N ALA A 38 7.49 -2.87 27.41
CA ALA A 38 7.74 -4.09 26.66
C ALA A 38 6.45 -4.52 25.93
N ARG A 39 6.53 -4.66 24.60
CA ARG A 39 5.44 -5.13 23.76
C ARG A 39 5.91 -6.33 22.96
N VAL A 40 5.12 -7.40 22.97
CA VAL A 40 5.45 -8.65 22.29
C VAL A 40 4.61 -8.78 21.05
N LEU A 41 5.25 -9.02 19.90
CA LEU A 41 4.56 -9.33 18.66
C LEU A 41 3.82 -10.65 18.80
N THR A 42 2.49 -10.62 18.73
CA THR A 42 1.68 -11.83 18.67
C THR A 42 1.76 -12.47 17.29
N LYS A 43 1.43 -13.76 17.18
CA LYS A 43 1.37 -14.43 15.88
C LYS A 43 0.44 -13.72 14.89
N LYS A 44 -0.69 -13.18 15.37
CA LYS A 44 -1.65 -12.41 14.55
C LYS A 44 -1.06 -11.09 14.06
N ALA A 45 -0.33 -10.38 14.93
CA ALA A 45 0.36 -9.15 14.54
C ALA A 45 1.47 -9.42 13.50
N ASN A 46 2.24 -10.51 13.66
CA ASN A 46 3.23 -10.88 12.65
C ASN A 46 2.58 -11.20 11.30
N HIS A 47 1.44 -11.90 11.29
CA HIS A 47 0.70 -12.16 10.06
C HIS A 47 0.25 -10.86 9.38
N ALA A 48 -0.33 -9.92 10.14
CA ALA A 48 -0.76 -8.64 9.59
C ALA A 48 0.41 -7.81 9.01
N ILE A 49 1.60 -7.87 9.61
CA ILE A 49 2.81 -7.25 9.07
C ILE A 49 3.23 -7.91 7.75
N GLN A 50 3.14 -9.25 7.67
CA GLN A 50 3.44 -9.97 6.45
C GLN A 50 2.47 -9.58 5.34
N GLU A 51 1.17 -9.54 5.60
CA GLU A 51 0.16 -9.11 4.61
C GLU A 51 0.41 -7.68 4.13
N CYS A 52 0.80 -6.77 5.03
CA CYS A 52 1.23 -5.42 4.62
C CYS A 52 2.44 -5.46 3.69
N THR A 53 3.40 -6.34 3.97
CA THR A 53 4.64 -6.45 3.20
C THR A 53 4.35 -7.01 1.80
N ASP A 54 3.60 -8.11 1.73
CA ASP A 54 3.15 -8.72 0.48
C ASP A 54 2.33 -7.72 -0.35
N ALA A 55 1.45 -6.94 0.28
CA ALA A 55 0.70 -5.90 -0.38
C ALA A 55 1.60 -4.79 -0.94
N ILE A 56 2.68 -4.40 -0.25
CA ILE A 56 3.65 -3.43 -0.79
C ILE A 56 4.41 -4.01 -1.98
N GLU A 57 4.90 -5.24 -1.88
CA GLU A 57 5.68 -5.88 -2.93
C GLU A 57 4.87 -6.09 -4.22
N GLN A 58 3.57 -6.35 -4.10
CA GLN A 58 2.67 -6.49 -5.26
C GLN A 58 2.29 -5.15 -5.90
N LYS A 59 2.54 -4.02 -5.23
CA LYS A 59 2.18 -2.71 -5.75
C LYS A 59 3.31 -2.16 -6.60
N GLN A 60 2.98 -1.86 -7.84
CA GLN A 60 3.81 -1.06 -8.72
C GLN A 60 3.29 0.37 -8.69
N GLY A 61 4.19 1.33 -8.51
CA GLY A 61 3.88 2.75 -8.57
C GLY A 61 5.03 3.48 -9.22
N TRP A 62 4.77 4.12 -10.35
CA TRP A 62 5.76 4.92 -11.03
C TRP A 62 5.58 6.38 -10.66
N GLN A 63 6.68 7.07 -10.35
CA GLN A 63 6.63 8.53 -10.33
C GLN A 63 6.41 9.05 -11.75
N GLN A 64 5.69 10.16 -11.86
CA GLN A 64 5.49 10.84 -13.15
C GLN A 64 6.84 11.25 -13.74
N HIS A 65 7.11 10.83 -14.97
CA HIS A 65 8.21 11.35 -15.77
C HIS A 65 7.81 12.72 -16.35
N PRO A 66 8.52 13.81 -16.04
CA PRO A 66 8.11 15.15 -16.46
C PRO A 66 8.04 15.36 -17.97
N GLU A 67 8.86 14.63 -18.73
CA GLU A 67 8.98 14.80 -20.19
C GLU A 67 8.04 13.91 -21.00
N LEU A 68 7.38 12.95 -20.36
CA LEU A 68 6.45 12.03 -21.03
C LEU A 68 5.01 12.52 -20.89
N PRO A 69 4.18 12.44 -21.96
CA PRO A 69 2.77 12.80 -21.85
C PRO A 69 2.03 11.83 -20.92
N ILE A 70 1.08 12.36 -20.15
CA ILE A 70 0.13 11.55 -19.39
C ILE A 70 -1.00 11.13 -20.32
N GLN A 71 -1.32 9.84 -20.33
CA GLN A 71 -2.35 9.25 -21.16
C GLN A 71 -3.42 8.60 -20.28
N LEU A 72 -4.67 8.56 -20.78
CA LEU A 72 -5.80 7.93 -20.11
C LEU A 72 -6.34 6.81 -21.00
N ALA A 73 -6.26 5.57 -20.54
CA ALA A 73 -6.91 4.44 -21.19
C ALA A 73 -8.29 4.20 -20.55
N LEU A 74 -9.35 4.24 -21.36
CA LEU A 74 -10.70 3.86 -20.93
C LEU A 74 -10.94 2.40 -21.27
N VAL A 75 -11.17 1.58 -20.24
CA VAL A 75 -11.47 0.15 -20.38
C VAL A 75 -12.96 -0.05 -20.17
N ALA A 76 -13.66 -0.41 -21.24
CA ALA A 76 -15.08 -0.71 -21.16
C ALA A 76 -15.31 -1.97 -20.31
N ASN A 77 -16.25 -1.89 -19.37
CA ASN A 77 -16.74 -3.03 -18.59
C ASN A 77 -18.27 -2.94 -18.48
N LYS A 78 -18.92 -4.09 -18.31
CA LYS A 78 -20.37 -4.30 -18.33
C LYS A 78 -21.14 -3.40 -17.37
N PHE A 79 -20.58 -3.10 -16.19
CA PHE A 79 -21.27 -2.33 -15.15
C PHE A 79 -20.84 -0.86 -15.10
N GLN A 80 -19.54 -0.61 -15.27
CA GLN A 80 -18.98 0.75 -15.31
C GLN A 80 -17.62 0.72 -16.03
N PRO A 81 -17.26 1.74 -16.82
CA PRO A 81 -15.94 1.83 -17.42
C PRO A 81 -14.87 2.03 -16.34
N PHE A 82 -13.71 1.45 -16.55
CA PHE A 82 -12.51 1.77 -15.79
C PHE A 82 -11.65 2.74 -16.57
N ALA A 83 -10.84 3.52 -15.85
CA ALA A 83 -9.88 4.41 -16.46
C ALA A 83 -8.52 4.20 -15.80
N VAL A 84 -7.46 4.13 -16.59
CA VAL A 84 -6.08 3.99 -16.12
C VAL A 84 -5.26 5.16 -16.64
N LEU A 85 -4.63 5.89 -15.73
CA LEU A 85 -3.64 6.91 -16.06
C LEU A 85 -2.27 6.24 -16.21
N PHE A 86 -1.55 6.55 -17.28
CA PHE A 86 -0.24 5.98 -17.53
C PHE A 86 0.65 6.90 -18.36
N GLN A 87 1.94 6.58 -18.39
CA GLN A 87 2.92 7.13 -19.33
C GLN A 87 3.56 5.99 -20.10
N TRP A 88 3.80 6.19 -21.41
CA TRP A 88 4.50 5.24 -22.24
C TRP A 88 5.99 5.59 -22.32
N ASP A 89 6.85 4.68 -21.88
CA ASP A 89 8.29 4.89 -21.78
C ASP A 89 9.05 3.77 -22.49
N GLU A 90 9.52 4.05 -23.71
CA GLU A 90 10.24 3.07 -24.54
C GLU A 90 11.63 2.68 -24.00
N SER A 91 12.11 3.33 -22.94
CA SER A 91 13.41 3.03 -22.33
C SER A 91 13.37 1.88 -21.33
N LEU A 92 12.17 1.51 -20.85
CA LEU A 92 11.97 0.43 -19.88
C LEU A 92 11.73 -0.92 -20.59
N ASN A 93 11.94 -2.04 -19.89
CA ASN A 93 11.55 -3.36 -20.42
C ASN A 93 10.03 -3.53 -20.46
N ASP A 94 9.32 -2.91 -19.51
CA ASP A 94 7.87 -2.73 -19.55
C ASP A 94 7.60 -1.25 -19.81
N HIS A 95 7.09 -0.94 -21.01
CA HIS A 95 6.91 0.45 -21.44
C HIS A 95 5.76 1.13 -20.69
N LEU A 96 4.91 0.39 -19.98
CA LEU A 96 3.73 0.92 -19.34
C LEU A 96 4.02 1.38 -17.91
N ARG A 97 4.04 2.70 -17.71
CA ARG A 97 4.15 3.32 -16.38
C ARG A 97 2.78 3.73 -15.88
N VAL A 98 2.11 2.86 -15.12
CA VAL A 98 0.86 3.21 -14.45
C VAL A 98 1.14 4.24 -13.35
N LEU A 99 0.38 5.33 -13.36
CA LEU A 99 0.46 6.44 -12.40
C LEU A 99 -0.53 6.27 -11.24
#